data_AF-A0A4S1FL80-F1
#
_entry.id   AF-A0A4S1FL80-F1
#
_cell.length_a   1.000
_cell.length_b   1.000
_cell.length_c   1.000
_cell.angle_alpha   90.00
_cell.angle_beta   90.00
_cell.angle_gamma   90.00
#
_symmetry.space_group_name_H-M   'P 1'
#
loop_
_entity.id
_entity.type
_entity.pdbx_description
1 polymer ?
#
loop_
_entity_poly.entity_id
_entity_poly.type
_entity_poly.pdbx_seq_one_letter_code
_entity_poly.pdbx_strand_id
1 'polypeptide(L)'
;AESTVVRNYLDWLLSIPWGKNSKVKQDLNYAQDVLDADHFGLDKVKERIVEYLAVQSRQKKLKGPILCLVGPPGVGKTSLGKSIAKATGREFIQI
;
A
#
# COMPACT_ATOMS: atom_id res chain seq x y z
N ALA A 1 7.80 -4.29 -39.57
CA ALA A 1 8.36 -4.40 -38.21
C ALA A 1 8.12 -3.14 -37.38
N GLU A 2 8.28 -1.92 -37.94
CA GLU A 2 8.04 -0.65 -37.21
C GLU A 2 6.61 -0.50 -36.67
N SER A 3 5.59 -0.88 -37.46
CA SER A 3 4.19 -0.78 -37.04
C SER A 3 3.88 -1.58 -35.77
N THR A 4 4.56 -2.71 -35.55
CA THR A 4 4.38 -3.55 -34.36
C THR A 4 4.97 -2.88 -33.11
N VAL A 5 6.12 -2.22 -33.25
CA VAL A 5 6.77 -1.48 -32.15
C VAL A 5 5.92 -0.27 -31.74
N VAL A 6 5.39 0.47 -32.72
CA VAL A 6 4.53 1.63 -32.46
C VAL A 6 3.21 1.21 -31.83
N ARG A 7 2.58 0.11 -32.29
CA ARG A 7 1.36 -0.43 -31.66
C ARG A 7 1.61 -0.83 -30.21
N ASN A 8 2.68 -1.58 -29.94
CA ASN A 8 3.01 -1.98 -28.56
C ASN A 8 3.21 -0.75 -27.66
N TYR A 9 3.90 0.30 -28.14
CA TYR A 9 4.10 1.52 -27.37
C TYR A 9 2.78 2.22 -27.02
N LEU A 10 1.84 2.29 -27.98
CA LEU A 10 0.51 2.84 -27.74
C LEU A 10 -0.28 1.97 -26.74
N ASP A 11 -0.18 0.65 -26.82
CA ASP A 11 -0.83 -0.26 -25.87
C ASP A 11 -0.30 -0.05 -24.44
N TRP A 12 1.02 0.13 -24.27
CA TRP A 12 1.62 0.51 -22.99
C TRP A 12 1.04 1.82 -22.46
N LEU A 13 1.00 2.88 -23.29
CA LEU A 13 0.46 4.18 -22.89
C LEU A 13 -1.01 4.09 -22.48
N LEU A 14 -1.83 3.31 -23.19
CA LEU A 14 -3.25 3.16 -22.90
C LEU A 14 -3.52 2.31 -21.65
N SER A 15 -2.63 1.38 -21.31
CA SER A 15 -2.76 0.54 -20.11
C SER A 15 -2.56 1.30 -18.79
N ILE A 16 -1.89 2.46 -18.82
CA ILE A 16 -1.62 3.25 -17.62
C ILE A 16 -2.92 3.94 -17.16
N PRO A 17 -3.25 3.90 -15.85
CA PRO A 17 -4.47 4.50 -15.33
C PRO A 17 -4.37 6.03 -15.24
N TRP A 18 -4.62 6.72 -16.36
CA TRP A 18 -4.66 8.18 -16.39
C TRP A 18 -5.89 8.71 -15.63
N GLY A 19 -5.66 9.56 -14.62
CA GLY A 19 -6.73 10.25 -13.88
C GLY A 19 -7.61 9.37 -12.99
N LYS A 20 -7.32 8.06 -12.88
CA LYS A 20 -8.05 7.14 -11.98
C LYS A 20 -7.34 7.06 -10.64
N ASN A 21 -8.01 7.53 -9.58
CA ASN A 21 -7.52 7.42 -8.21
C ASN A 21 -8.36 6.41 -7.43
N SER A 22 -7.72 5.52 -6.68
CA SER A 22 -8.41 4.62 -5.75
C SER A 22 -9.02 5.42 -4.59
N LYS A 23 -10.20 5.00 -4.11
CA LYS A 23 -10.82 5.59 -2.92
C LYS A 23 -10.05 5.16 -1.68
N VAL A 24 -9.32 6.11 -1.09
CA VAL A 24 -8.55 5.85 0.13
C VAL A 24 -9.47 5.91 1.35
N LYS A 25 -9.41 4.88 2.20
CA LYS A 25 -10.00 4.91 3.55
C LYS A 25 -8.98 5.49 4.53
N GLN A 26 -9.39 6.49 5.31
CA GLN A 26 -8.57 7.16 6.32
C GLN A 26 -9.07 6.90 7.75
N ASP A 27 -9.58 5.70 8.01
CA ASP A 27 -10.06 5.30 9.32
C ASP A 27 -8.95 4.52 10.06
N LEU A 28 -8.45 5.12 11.14
CA LEU A 28 -7.36 4.55 11.94
C LEU A 28 -7.84 3.37 12.80
N ASN A 29 -9.09 3.41 13.29
CA ASN A 29 -9.63 2.33 14.12
C ASN A 29 -9.83 1.08 13.25
N TYR A 30 -10.42 1.26 12.06
CA TYR A 30 -10.54 0.18 11.09
C TYR A 30 -9.18 -0.39 10.67
N ALA A 31 -8.16 0.46 10.52
CA ALA A 31 -6.82 0.00 10.18
C ALA A 31 -6.20 -0.87 11.29
N GLN A 32 -6.39 -0.49 12.55
CA GLN A 32 -5.96 -1.27 13.70
C GLN A 32 -6.69 -2.62 13.76
N ASP A 33 -8.02 -2.63 13.63
CA ASP A 33 -8.84 -3.86 13.65
C ASP A 33 -8.41 -4.86 12.56
N VAL A 34 -8.13 -4.37 11.34
CA VAL A 34 -7.65 -5.21 10.23
C VAL A 34 -6.26 -5.77 10.51
N LEU A 35 -5.35 -4.97 11.08
CA LEU A 35 -4.01 -5.43 11.44
C LEU A 35 -4.06 -6.47 12.57
N ASP A 36 -4.95 -6.31 13.53
CA ASP A 36 -5.15 -7.24 14.64
C ASP A 36 -5.81 -8.55 14.22
N ALA A 37 -6.77 -8.48 13.28
CA ALA A 37 -7.40 -9.67 12.71
C ALA A 37 -6.43 -10.50 11.86
N ASP A 38 -5.61 -9.85 11.04
CA ASP A 38 -4.74 -10.55 10.08
C ASP A 38 -3.39 -10.99 10.72
N HIS A 39 -2.95 -10.38 11.81
CA HIS A 39 -1.66 -10.67 12.45
C HIS A 39 -1.78 -10.76 13.99
N PHE A 40 -1.34 -11.88 14.57
CA PHE A 40 -1.29 -12.04 16.02
C PHE A 40 -0.03 -11.40 16.64
N GLY A 41 -0.20 -10.66 17.74
CA GLY A 41 0.90 -9.95 18.42
C GLY A 41 1.43 -8.75 17.62
N LEU A 42 2.75 -8.51 17.67
CA LEU A 42 3.44 -7.41 16.97
C LEU A 42 2.95 -6.00 17.37
N ASP A 43 2.55 -5.82 18.63
CA ASP A 43 1.91 -4.58 19.12
C ASP A 43 2.74 -3.33 18.79
N LYS A 44 4.04 -3.37 19.04
CA LYS A 44 4.97 -2.26 18.71
C LYS A 44 5.03 -1.93 17.22
N VAL A 45 4.92 -2.94 16.35
CA VAL A 45 4.98 -2.74 14.90
C VAL A 45 3.66 -2.19 14.39
N LYS A 46 2.53 -2.71 14.89
CA LYS A 46 1.19 -2.24 14.54
C LYS A 46 0.98 -0.79 14.99
N GLU A 47 1.36 -0.46 16.21
CA GLU A 47 1.32 0.90 16.75
C GLU A 47 2.10 1.86 15.83
N ARG A 48 3.30 1.48 15.39
CA ARG A 48 4.11 2.29 14.47
C ARG A 48 3.50 2.45 13.08
N ILE A 49 2.80 1.42 12.58
CA ILE A 49 2.07 1.49 11.32
C ILE A 49 0.88 2.46 11.46
N VAL A 50 0.13 2.40 12.56
CA VAL A 50 -1.00 3.30 12.80
C VAL A 50 -0.53 4.74 12.97
N GLU A 51 0.58 4.99 13.66
CA GLU A 51 1.21 6.31 13.74
C GLU A 51 1.57 6.86 12.35
N TYR A 52 2.16 6.02 11.50
CA TYR A 52 2.47 6.39 10.12
C TYR A 52 1.21 6.78 9.33
N LEU A 53 0.14 5.99 9.45
CA LEU A 53 -1.15 6.28 8.83
C LEU A 53 -1.79 7.56 9.40
N ALA A 54 -1.63 7.85 10.69
CA ALA A 54 -2.13 9.05 11.34
C ALA A 54 -1.39 10.31 10.86
N VAL A 55 -0.09 10.23 10.59
CA VAL A 55 0.66 11.31 9.95
C VAL A 55 0.21 11.48 8.49
N GLN A 56 -0.01 10.37 7.79
CA GLN A 56 -0.48 10.38 6.40
C GLN A 56 -1.89 10.95 6.25
N SER A 57 -2.80 10.74 7.22
CA SER A 57 -4.17 11.28 7.16
C SER A 57 -4.20 12.81 7.24
N ARG A 58 -3.24 13.42 7.94
CA ARG A 58 -3.11 14.88 8.07
C ARG A 58 -2.42 15.54 6.87
N GLN A 59 -1.65 14.79 6.07
CA GLN A 59 -0.94 15.33 4.92
C GLN A 59 -1.62 15.01 3.60
N LYS A 60 -1.95 16.04 2.80
CA LYS A 60 -2.59 15.87 1.47
C LYS A 60 -1.67 15.31 0.38
N LYS A 61 -0.36 15.27 0.60
CA LYS A 61 0.64 14.79 -0.37
C LYS A 61 1.57 13.76 0.29
N LEU A 62 1.91 12.69 -0.42
CA LEU A 62 2.96 11.75 -0.01
C LEU A 62 4.34 12.41 -0.15
N LYS A 63 4.69 13.27 0.81
CA LYS A 63 6.06 13.82 0.96
C LYS A 63 6.76 13.25 2.20
N GLY A 64 6.26 12.13 2.74
CA GLY A 64 6.82 11.47 3.92
C GLY A 64 7.77 10.32 3.58
N PRO A 65 8.55 9.85 4.57
CA PRO A 65 9.40 8.67 4.42
C PRO A 65 8.59 7.43 4.03
N ILE A 66 9.19 6.54 3.26
CA ILE A 66 8.60 5.24 2.89
C ILE A 66 8.81 4.27 4.05
N LEU A 67 7.74 3.56 4.45
CA LEU A 67 7.81 2.56 5.50
C LEU A 67 8.60 1.33 5.01
N CYS A 68 9.68 0.97 5.72
CA CYS A 68 10.46 -0.23 5.44
C CYS A 68 10.30 -1.24 6.59
N LEU A 69 9.90 -2.47 6.27
CA LEU A 69 9.75 -3.56 7.24
C LEU A 69 11.00 -4.43 7.21
N VAL A 70 11.71 -4.52 8.33
CA VAL A 70 12.99 -5.26 8.45
C VAL A 70 12.86 -6.39 9.46
N GLY A 71 13.45 -7.55 9.16
CA GLY A 71 13.50 -8.69 10.08
C GLY A 71 13.88 -10.01 9.38
N PRO A 72 13.98 -11.13 10.13
CA PRO A 72 14.28 -12.45 9.58
C PRO A 72 13.17 -12.96 8.63
N PRO A 73 13.45 -13.96 7.76
CA PRO A 73 12.43 -14.56 6.90
C PRO A 73 11.30 -15.20 7.73
N GLY A 74 10.09 -15.25 7.20
CA GLY A 74 8.93 -15.88 7.86
C GLY A 74 8.14 -15.01 8.84
N VAL A 75 8.61 -13.80 9.19
CA VAL A 75 7.90 -12.89 10.13
C VAL A 75 6.68 -12.14 9.54
N GLY A 76 6.22 -12.51 8.34
CA GLY A 76 4.99 -11.94 7.78
C GLY A 76 5.11 -10.54 7.17
N LYS A 77 6.30 -10.03 6.83
CA LYS A 77 6.49 -8.69 6.23
C LYS A 77 5.60 -8.44 4.99
N THR A 78 5.55 -9.41 4.08
CA THR A 78 4.71 -9.33 2.88
C THR A 78 3.22 -9.36 3.22
N SER A 79 2.84 -10.14 4.25
CA SER A 79 1.46 -10.21 4.74
C SER A 79 1.03 -8.89 5.37
N LEU A 80 1.90 -8.25 6.15
CA LEU A 80 1.66 -6.91 6.72
C LEU A 80 1.40 -5.88 5.61
N GLY A 81 2.18 -5.90 4.53
CA GLY A 81 1.93 -5.04 3.37
C GLY A 81 0.54 -5.25 2.75
N LYS A 82 0.07 -6.49 2.64
CA LYS A 82 -1.28 -6.82 2.16
C LYS A 82 -2.37 -6.28 3.09
N SER A 83 -2.21 -6.45 4.40
CA SER A 83 -3.16 -5.94 5.39
C SER A 83 -3.23 -4.41 5.41
N ILE A 84 -2.08 -3.73 5.25
CA ILE A 84 -2.05 -2.26 5.12
C ILE A 84 -2.79 -1.79 3.86
N ALA A 85 -2.62 -2.47 2.73
CA ALA A 85 -3.34 -2.17 1.50
C ALA A 85 -4.86 -2.38 1.66
N LYS A 86 -5.27 -3.49 2.30
CA LYS A 86 -6.66 -3.79 2.65
C LYS A 86 -7.27 -2.76 3.60
N ALA A 87 -6.54 -2.32 4.62
CA ALA A 87 -6.95 -1.29 5.57
C ALA A 87 -7.16 0.08 4.89
N THR A 88 -6.23 0.47 4.01
CA THR A 88 -6.27 1.77 3.31
C THR A 88 -7.15 1.78 2.06
N GLY A 89 -7.66 0.63 1.62
CA GLY A 89 -8.49 0.49 0.41
C GLY A 89 -7.69 0.68 -0.89
N ARG A 90 -6.39 0.40 -0.86
CA ARG A 90 -5.49 0.52 -2.02
C ARG A 90 -5.23 -0.85 -2.64
N GLU A 91 -4.95 -0.88 -3.94
CA GLU A 91 -4.53 -2.11 -4.60
C GLU A 91 -3.13 -2.51 -4.12
N PHE A 92 -2.96 -3.80 -3.80
CA PHE A 92 -1.68 -4.36 -3.41
C PHE A 92 -0.98 -4.95 -4.63
N ILE A 93 0.21 -4.45 -4.94
CA ILE A 93 1.07 -4.97 -5.99
C ILE A 93 2.39 -5.39 -5.34
N GLN A 94 2.85 -6.59 -5.69
CA GLN A 94 4.16 -7.11 -5.28
C GLN A 94 5.03 -7.23 -6.53
N ILE A 95 6.23 -6.66 -6.47
CA ILE A 95 7.26 -6.67 -7.51
C ILE A 95 8.41 -7.55 -7.02
#